data_AF-A0AAU8S8B7-F1
#
_entry.id   AF-A0AAU8S8B7-F1
#
_cell.length_a   1.000
_cell.length_b   1.000
_cell.length_c   1.000
_cell.angle_alpha   90.00
_cell.angle_beta   90.00
_cell.angle_gamma   90.00
#
_symmetry.space_group_name_H-M   'P 1'
#
loop_
_entity.id
_entity.type
_entity.pdbx_description
1 polymer ?
#
loop_
_entity_poly.entity_id
_entity_poly.type
_entity_poly.pdbx_seq_one_letter_code
_entity_poly.pdbx_strand_id
1 'polypeptide(L)'
;MKPLLFAAALTALALGGPACAADAAQAAADAKAQAAANEAAGLPDLTKINRPGAEVTSKVDFNDVRRTPSFHEKSKNGTEVTEFRDRGKPVEINVKSNFGTRYQMSASPDTSPRPHDAGVPVTRLPSVNLHY
;
A
#
# COMPACT_ATOMS: atom_id res chain seq x y z
N MET A 1 -60.75 4.31 -32.68
CA MET A 1 -60.21 3.15 -33.42
C MET A 1 -59.53 2.21 -32.43
N LYS A 2 -59.92 0.95 -32.43
CA LYS A 2 -59.23 -0.26 -31.92
C LYS A 2 -59.02 -1.15 -33.17
N PRO A 3 -58.13 -2.17 -33.24
CA PRO A 3 -57.87 -3.15 -32.16
C PRO A 3 -56.41 -3.75 -32.15
N LEU A 4 -55.93 -4.41 -31.08
CA LEU A 4 -55.63 -5.87 -30.88
C LEU A 4 -54.21 -5.91 -30.27
N LEU A 5 -53.85 -6.45 -29.09
CA LEU A 5 -54.03 -7.73 -28.40
C LEU A 5 -53.36 -8.97 -29.08
N PHE A 6 -52.57 -9.67 -28.25
CA PHE A 6 -52.01 -11.04 -28.33
C PHE A 6 -50.71 -11.22 -29.17
N ALA A 7 -49.67 -12.00 -28.79
CA ALA A 7 -49.54 -13.10 -27.83
C ALA A 7 -48.05 -13.42 -27.50
N ALA A 8 -47.86 -14.17 -26.40
CA ALA A 8 -46.85 -15.23 -26.16
C ALA A 8 -45.36 -14.81 -25.96
N ALA A 9 -44.53 -15.43 -25.12
CA ALA A 9 -44.59 -16.75 -24.51
C ALA A 9 -43.80 -16.80 -23.18
N LEU A 10 -44.30 -17.66 -22.27
CA LEU A 10 -43.68 -18.15 -21.05
C LEU A 10 -42.31 -18.81 -21.29
N THR A 11 -41.33 -18.52 -20.43
CA THR A 11 -40.21 -19.36 -19.93
C THR A 11 -39.39 -18.46 -18.99
N ALA A 12 -38.86 -18.82 -17.82
CA ALA A 12 -38.62 -20.09 -17.17
C ALA A 12 -38.49 -19.87 -15.64
N LEU A 13 -38.89 -20.90 -14.88
CA LEU A 13 -38.18 -21.44 -13.71
C LEU A 13 -37.65 -20.46 -12.63
N ALA A 14 -38.44 -20.30 -11.55
CA ALA A 14 -37.88 -20.00 -10.22
C ALA A 14 -38.81 -20.51 -9.10
N LEU A 15 -38.97 -21.84 -9.01
CA LEU A 15 -39.39 -22.49 -7.76
C LEU A 15 -38.16 -22.60 -6.84
N GLY A 16 -37.70 -21.45 -6.34
CA GLY A 16 -36.79 -21.38 -5.19
C GLY A 16 -37.62 -21.41 -3.91
N GLY A 17 -38.17 -22.60 -3.58
CA GLY A 17 -38.86 -22.80 -2.31
C GLY A 17 -37.91 -22.61 -1.12
N PRO A 18 -38.40 -22.17 0.06
CA PRO A 18 -37.61 -21.90 1.25
C PRO A 18 -37.12 -23.20 1.94
N ALA A 19 -36.61 -24.17 1.20
CA ALA A 19 -36.11 -25.43 1.77
C ALA A 19 -34.68 -25.29 2.30
N CYS A 20 -33.82 -24.51 1.64
CA CYS A 20 -32.42 -24.33 2.06
C CYS A 20 -32.24 -23.48 3.34
N ALA A 21 -33.25 -22.71 3.74
CA ALA A 21 -33.21 -21.91 4.97
C ALA A 21 -33.62 -22.73 6.21
N ALA A 22 -34.50 -23.72 6.05
CA ALA A 22 -34.91 -24.60 7.14
C ALA A 22 -33.80 -25.57 7.55
N ASP A 23 -33.06 -26.11 6.58
CA ASP A 23 -31.92 -27.00 6.81
C ASP A 23 -30.77 -26.28 7.54
N ALA A 24 -30.46 -25.04 7.13
CA ALA A 24 -29.45 -24.21 7.79
C ALA A 24 -29.84 -23.79 9.21
N ALA A 25 -31.13 -23.54 9.46
CA ALA A 25 -31.64 -23.22 10.79
C ALA A 25 -31.60 -24.44 11.73
N GLN A 26 -31.92 -25.63 11.20
CA GLN A 26 -31.85 -26.89 11.94
C GLN A 26 -30.40 -27.25 12.29
N ALA A 27 -29.47 -27.16 11.31
CA ALA A 27 -28.04 -27.40 11.54
C ALA A 27 -27.41 -26.43 12.54
N ALA A 28 -27.85 -25.16 12.56
CA ALA A 28 -27.41 -24.18 13.55
C ALA A 28 -27.97 -24.47 14.96
N ALA A 29 -29.18 -25.00 15.06
CA ALA A 29 -29.77 -25.42 16.33
C ALA A 29 -29.06 -26.66 16.90
N ASP A 30 -28.75 -27.65 16.05
CA ASP A 30 -28.02 -28.86 16.43
C ASP A 30 -26.57 -28.55 16.85
N ALA A 31 -25.88 -27.65 16.15
CA ALA A 31 -24.54 -27.19 16.52
C ALA A 31 -24.53 -26.48 17.89
N LYS A 32 -25.58 -25.72 18.21
CA LYS A 32 -25.72 -25.03 19.51
C LYS A 32 -26.01 -26.01 20.65
N ALA A 33 -26.81 -27.06 20.40
CA ALA A 33 -27.06 -28.13 21.36
C ALA A 33 -25.78 -28.95 21.65
N GLN A 34 -24.98 -29.23 20.61
CA GLN A 34 -23.69 -29.89 20.76
C GLN A 34 -22.66 -29.03 21.50
N ALA A 35 -22.64 -27.72 21.27
CA ALA A 35 -21.79 -26.80 22.03
C ALA A 35 -22.13 -26.82 23.53
N ALA A 36 -23.42 -26.80 23.89
CA ALA A 36 -23.87 -26.89 25.28
C ALA A 36 -23.52 -28.25 25.94
N ALA A 37 -23.61 -29.35 25.19
CA ALA A 37 -23.20 -30.68 25.66
C ALA A 37 -21.68 -30.77 25.90
N ASN A 38 -20.87 -30.13 25.05
CA ASN A 38 -19.41 -30.07 25.20
C ASN A 38 -18.98 -29.21 26.39
N GLU A 39 -19.67 -28.10 26.69
CA GLU A 39 -19.42 -27.31 27.90
C GLU A 39 -19.75 -28.10 29.19
N ALA A 40 -20.85 -28.87 29.20
CA ALA A 40 -21.21 -29.73 30.33
C ALA A 40 -20.19 -30.86 30.57
N ALA A 41 -19.51 -31.32 29.51
CA ALA A 41 -18.45 -32.31 29.58
C ALA A 41 -17.07 -31.70 29.92
N GLY A 42 -16.99 -30.38 30.14
CA GLY A 42 -15.75 -29.68 30.49
C GLY A 42 -14.74 -29.57 29.33
N LEU A 43 -15.17 -29.83 28.09
CA LEU A 43 -14.34 -29.62 26.92
C LEU A 43 -14.23 -28.11 26.61
N PRO A 44 -13.08 -27.65 26.07
CA PRO A 44 -12.92 -26.26 25.69
C PRO A 44 -13.89 -25.87 24.55
N ASP A 45 -14.52 -24.70 24.69
CA ASP A 45 -15.52 -24.19 23.75
C ASP A 45 -14.94 -23.96 22.35
N LEU A 46 -15.42 -24.77 21.39
CA LEU A 46 -14.98 -24.77 20.00
C LEU A 46 -15.24 -23.43 19.29
N THR A 47 -16.23 -22.65 19.74
CA THR A 47 -16.53 -21.33 19.16
C THR A 47 -15.47 -20.29 19.50
N LYS A 48 -14.80 -20.44 20.65
CA LYS A 48 -13.69 -19.58 21.06
C LYS A 48 -12.39 -19.94 20.36
N ILE A 49 -12.18 -21.23 20.06
CA ILE A 49 -10.98 -21.72 19.36
C ILE A 49 -11.02 -21.33 17.88
N ASN A 50 -12.18 -21.50 17.23
CA ASN A 50 -12.36 -21.20 15.81
C ASN A 50 -12.86 -19.77 15.56
N ARG A 51 -12.43 -18.81 16.39
CA ARG A 51 -12.72 -17.40 16.11
C ARG A 51 -12.04 -17.04 14.79
N PRO A 52 -12.77 -16.48 13.80
CA PRO A 52 -12.13 -15.99 12.57
C PRO A 52 -11.03 -15.00 12.97
N GLY A 53 -9.86 -15.14 12.35
CA GLY A 53 -8.68 -14.35 12.68
C GLY A 53 -9.02 -12.86 12.80
N ALA A 54 -8.60 -12.24 13.91
CA ALA A 54 -8.84 -10.82 14.14
C ALA A 54 -8.31 -10.03 12.93
N GLU A 55 -9.17 -9.26 12.27
CA GLU A 55 -8.76 -8.36 11.20
C GLU A 55 -7.84 -7.28 11.80
N VAL A 56 -6.53 -7.51 11.72
CA VAL A 56 -5.52 -6.51 12.10
C VAL A 56 -5.51 -5.46 11.01
N THR A 57 -6.39 -4.46 11.12
CA THR A 57 -6.35 -3.29 10.23
C THR A 57 -5.29 -2.32 10.76
N SER A 58 -4.01 -2.61 10.55
CA SER A 58 -2.98 -1.57 10.66
C SER A 58 -3.17 -0.63 9.46
N LYS A 59 -4.10 0.31 9.58
CA LYS A 59 -4.29 1.41 8.63
C LYS A 59 -3.12 2.38 8.83
N VAL A 60 -1.96 2.07 8.27
CA VAL A 60 -0.89 3.04 8.11
C VAL A 60 -1.37 4.02 7.05
N ASP A 61 -1.69 5.25 7.46
CA ASP A 61 -2.03 6.30 6.52
C ASP A 61 -0.77 6.70 5.75
N PHE A 62 -0.64 6.22 4.52
CA PHE A 62 0.50 6.52 3.65
C PHE A 62 0.62 8.01 3.31
N ASN A 63 -0.39 8.84 3.60
CA ASN A 63 -0.29 10.29 3.40
C ASN A 63 0.57 10.97 4.46
N ASP A 64 0.63 10.46 5.69
CA ASP A 64 1.46 11.02 6.76
C ASP A 64 2.96 10.69 6.58
N VAL A 65 3.28 9.72 5.72
CA VAL A 65 4.66 9.31 5.41
C VAL A 65 5.25 10.11 4.23
N ARG A 66 4.48 11.02 3.63
CA ARG A 66 4.95 11.80 2.47
C ARG A 66 5.97 12.85 2.91
N ARG A 67 7.24 12.59 2.57
CA ARG A 67 8.35 13.53 2.76
C ARG A 67 8.00 14.88 2.12
N THR A 68 8.11 15.96 2.89
CA THR A 68 7.88 17.31 2.38
C THR A 68 9.04 17.73 1.47
N PRO A 69 8.79 18.10 0.20
CA PRO A 69 9.84 18.57 -0.69
C PRO A 69 10.30 19.97 -0.27
N SER A 70 11.61 20.22 -0.35
CA SER A 70 12.18 21.56 -0.11
C SER A 70 12.02 22.47 -1.31
N PHE A 71 12.08 21.90 -2.51
CA PHE A 71 11.87 22.60 -3.76
C PHE A 71 11.10 21.71 -4.73
N HIS A 72 10.15 22.30 -5.45
CA HIS A 72 9.39 21.61 -6.46
C HIS A 72 9.13 22.56 -7.62
N GLU A 73 9.57 22.16 -8.80
CA GLU A 73 9.36 22.92 -10.03
C GLU A 73 8.85 22.00 -11.13
N LYS A 74 7.81 22.46 -11.83
CA LYS A 74 7.33 21.85 -13.06
C LYS A 74 7.63 22.79 -14.21
N SER A 75 8.62 22.42 -15.03
CA SER A 75 9.00 23.18 -16.20
C SER A 75 7.91 23.14 -17.27
N LYS A 76 7.85 24.17 -18.13
CA LYS A 76 6.92 24.24 -19.27
C LYS A 76 7.05 23.04 -20.22
N ASN A 77 8.25 22.47 -20.29
CA ASN A 77 8.56 21.30 -21.12
C ASN A 77 8.01 19.98 -20.55
N GLY A 78 7.36 20.01 -19.38
CA GLY A 78 6.78 18.85 -18.71
C GLY A 78 7.73 18.12 -17.75
N THR A 79 8.99 18.53 -17.67
CA THR A 79 9.96 18.01 -16.70
C THR A 79 9.62 18.52 -15.30
N GLU A 80 9.52 17.59 -14.34
CA GLU A 80 9.27 17.86 -12.93
C GLU A 80 10.54 17.60 -12.13
N VAL A 81 11.00 18.61 -11.38
CA VAL A 81 12.15 18.52 -10.48
C VAL A 81 11.63 18.65 -9.06
N THR A 82 11.91 17.65 -8.23
CA THR A 82 11.58 17.67 -6.80
C THR A 82 12.84 17.45 -5.99
N GLU A 83 13.18 18.42 -5.16
CA GLU A 83 14.31 18.37 -4.25
C GLU A 83 13.82 18.10 -2.82
N PHE A 84 14.62 17.32 -2.09
CA PHE A 84 14.44 17.06 -0.68
C PHE A 84 15.70 17.40 0.10
N ARG A 85 15.60 18.41 0.97
CA ARG A 85 16.62 18.80 1.94
C ARG A 85 16.15 18.43 3.34
N ASP A 86 16.46 17.20 3.77
CA ASP A 86 16.24 16.82 5.17
C ASP A 86 17.43 17.27 6.01
N ARG A 87 17.17 17.70 7.24
CA ARG A 87 18.24 18.06 8.16
C ARG A 87 19.11 16.84 8.46
N GLY A 88 20.42 16.97 8.24
CA GLY A 88 21.39 15.92 8.52
C GLY A 88 21.50 14.82 7.47
N LYS A 89 20.75 14.89 6.36
CA LYS A 89 20.92 13.98 5.22
C LYS A 89 21.47 14.74 4.01
N PRO A 90 22.22 14.04 3.13
CA PRO A 90 22.54 14.57 1.81
C PRO A 90 21.28 14.99 1.05
N VAL A 91 21.41 16.02 0.22
CA VAL A 91 20.33 16.46 -0.66
C VAL A 91 19.99 15.36 -1.66
N GLU A 92 18.70 15.15 -1.87
CA GLU A 92 18.17 14.25 -2.88
C GLU A 92 17.32 15.02 -3.88
N ILE A 93 17.52 14.78 -5.17
CA ILE A 93 16.82 15.45 -6.25
C ILE A 93 16.22 14.37 -7.15
N ASN A 94 14.91 14.37 -7.31
CA ASN A 94 14.18 13.52 -8.24
C ASN A 94 13.80 14.35 -9.47
N VAL A 95 14.32 13.96 -10.63
CA VAL A 95 13.99 14.56 -11.92
C VAL A 95 13.16 13.57 -12.71
N LYS A 96 11.93 13.95 -13.03
CA LYS A 96 11.05 13.22 -13.95
C LYS A 96 11.00 14.02 -15.26
N SER A 97 11.57 13.48 -16.31
CA SER A 97 11.49 14.07 -17.65
C SER A 97 10.13 13.80 -18.27
N ASN A 98 9.68 14.71 -19.14
CA ASN A 98 8.49 14.50 -19.97
C ASN A 98 8.62 13.28 -20.88
N PHE A 99 9.85 12.93 -21.30
CA PHE A 99 10.13 11.76 -22.11
C PHE A 99 10.06 10.42 -21.33
N GLY A 100 9.54 10.43 -20.10
CA GLY A 100 9.34 9.23 -19.28
C GLY A 100 10.59 8.74 -18.54
N THR A 101 11.75 9.38 -18.73
CA THR A 101 12.94 9.09 -17.95
C THR A 101 12.83 9.67 -16.55
N ARG A 102 13.37 8.93 -15.58
CA ARG A 102 13.46 9.37 -14.18
C ARG A 102 14.87 9.17 -13.68
N TYR A 103 15.43 10.19 -13.06
CA TYR A 103 16.73 10.11 -12.43
C TYR A 103 16.62 10.64 -11.01
N GLN A 104 17.30 9.96 -10.10
CA GLN A 104 17.51 10.43 -8.75
C GLN A 104 18.98 10.83 -8.63
N MET A 105 19.23 12.05 -8.18
CA MET A 105 20.55 12.56 -7.89
C MET A 105 20.66 12.76 -6.39
N SER A 106 21.63 12.11 -5.75
CA SER A 106 21.97 12.32 -4.35
C SER A 106 23.46 12.65 -4.24
N ALA A 107 23.87 13.32 -3.15
CA ALA A 107 25.29 13.44 -2.89
C ALA A 107 25.89 12.05 -2.62
N SER A 108 27.16 11.87 -2.98
CA SER A 108 27.86 10.62 -2.72
C SER A 108 27.83 10.30 -1.22
N PRO A 109 27.55 9.03 -0.84
CA PRO A 109 27.46 8.64 0.57
C PRO A 109 28.82 8.72 1.28
N ASP A 110 29.92 8.62 0.53
CA ASP A 110 31.27 8.73 1.04
C ASP A 110 31.86 10.10 0.67
N THR A 111 32.08 10.93 1.70
CA THR A 111 32.75 12.24 1.58
C THR A 111 34.18 12.20 2.10
N SER A 112 34.73 11.00 2.34
CA SER A 112 36.08 10.85 2.87
C SER A 112 37.12 11.43 1.89
N PRO A 113 38.17 12.10 2.40
CA PRO A 113 39.26 12.53 1.55
C PRO A 113 39.89 11.30 0.88
N ARG A 114 40.00 11.34 -0.45
CA ARG A 114 40.67 10.30 -1.22
C ARG A 114 42.03 10.81 -1.70
N PRO A 115 43.06 9.96 -1.75
CA PRO A 115 44.31 10.30 -2.41
C PRO A 115 44.05 10.76 -3.84
N HIS A 116 44.83 11.73 -4.29
CA HIS A 116 44.75 12.24 -5.65
C HIS A 116 45.22 11.15 -6.64
N ASP A 117 44.47 10.98 -7.73
CA ASP A 117 44.84 10.08 -8.83
C ASP A 117 45.88 10.78 -9.74
N ALA A 118 47.01 10.12 -9.97
CA ALA A 118 48.13 10.65 -10.75
C ALA A 118 47.78 10.95 -12.22
N GLY A 119 46.67 10.40 -12.73
CA GLY A 119 46.17 10.66 -14.09
C GLY A 119 45.33 11.94 -14.26
N VAL A 120 44.99 12.64 -13.18
CA VAL A 120 44.13 13.83 -13.21
C VAL A 120 44.94 15.08 -12.85
N PRO A 121 44.82 16.21 -13.55
CA PRO A 121 45.52 17.43 -13.13
C PRO A 121 45.07 17.90 -11.75
N VAL A 122 46.02 18.21 -10.87
CA VAL A 122 45.77 18.74 -9.53
C VAL A 122 45.10 20.12 -9.64
N THR A 123 43.81 20.19 -9.33
CA THR A 123 43.04 21.46 -9.27
C THR A 123 43.03 22.09 -7.88
N ARG A 124 43.73 21.50 -6.91
CA ARG A 124 43.78 21.98 -5.52
C ARG A 124 45.11 22.66 -5.23
N LEU A 125 45.06 23.86 -4.65
CA LEU A 125 46.25 24.53 -4.14
C LEU A 125 46.62 23.98 -2.75
N PRO A 126 47.90 23.84 -2.42
CA PRO A 126 48.32 23.47 -1.07
C PRO A 126 47.93 24.58 -0.08
N SER A 127 47.40 24.21 1.09
CA SER A 127 47.22 25.14 2.19
C SER A 127 48.54 25.29 2.95
N VAL A 128 49.02 26.53 3.09
CA VAL A 128 50.20 26.85 3.93
C VAL A 128 49.69 27.42 5.24
N ASN A 129 50.07 26.82 6.37
CA ASN A 129 49.83 27.41 7.69
C ASN A 129 50.94 28.43 7.97
N LEU A 130 50.59 29.70 8.12
CA LEU A 130 51.53 30.73 8.58
C LEU A 130 51.54 30.73 10.11
N HIS A 131 52.74 30.62 10.69
CA HIS A 131 52.97 30.82 12.11
C HIS A 131 53.60 32.20 12.31
N TYR A 132 53.08 32.99 13.25
CA TYR A 132 53.60 34.29 13.67
C TYR A 132 54.19 34.17 15.07
#